data_AF-A0A821FPZ5-F1
#
_entry.id   AF-A0A821FPZ5-F1
#
_cell.length_a   1.000
_cell.length_b   1.000
_cell.length_c   1.000
_cell.angle_alpha   90.00
_cell.angle_beta   90.00
_cell.angle_gamma   90.00
#
_symmetry.space_group_name_H-M   'P 1'
#
loop_
_entity.id
_entity.type
_entity.pdbx_description
1 polymer ?
#
loop_
_entity_poly.entity_id
_entity_poly.type
_entity_poly.pdbx_seq_one_letter_code
_entity_poly.pdbx_strand_id
1 'polypeptide(L)'
;GLSAPPSPPRPPPPPYGSSDGHSSYGSSASATATATVYCFSSDTLVTLATGHRIPIGQLRTGDKLLTIDRSKIITSEMIMMLDKHTSMKGIFYTITTMSGHNISLTDVHLMPIITFGGLLNYVPVRDIKEGDILYVVSNGVLVQSPVTNVKLEVKVGLFSPLTTAGNDNHSCRI
;
A
#
# COMPACT_ATOMS: atom_id res chain seq x y z
N GLY A 1 13.31 -13.56 35.20
CA GLY A 1 13.42 -13.68 33.73
C GLY A 1 12.30 -14.59 33.26
N LEU A 2 11.36 -14.06 32.48
CA LEU A 2 10.25 -14.82 31.93
C LEU A 2 10.39 -14.79 30.41
N SER A 3 10.79 -15.91 29.81
CA SER A 3 10.79 -16.07 28.35
C SER A 3 9.36 -16.22 27.84
N ALA A 4 9.02 -15.49 26.78
CA ALA A 4 7.77 -15.65 26.06
C ALA A 4 7.72 -17.03 25.35
N PRO A 5 6.53 -17.63 25.21
CA PRO A 5 6.36 -18.90 24.51
C PRO A 5 6.61 -18.75 23.00
N PRO A 6 7.05 -19.83 22.33
CA PRO A 6 7.30 -19.81 20.89
C PRO A 6 5.99 -19.65 20.10
N SER A 7 6.05 -18.86 19.03
CA SER A 7 4.93 -18.63 18.10
C SER A 7 4.51 -19.93 17.39
N PRO A 8 3.21 -20.10 17.08
CA PRO A 8 2.73 -21.28 16.38
C PRO A 8 3.27 -21.36 14.94
N PRO A 9 3.37 -22.58 14.37
CA PRO A 9 3.86 -22.80 13.01
C PRO A 9 2.94 -22.16 11.97
N ARG A 10 3.55 -21.63 10.90
CA ARG A 10 2.86 -20.94 9.79
C ARG A 10 1.99 -21.93 9.01
N PRO A 11 0.76 -21.56 8.59
CA PRO A 11 0.01 -22.34 7.61
C PRO A 11 0.75 -22.35 6.26
N PRO A 12 0.62 -23.44 5.47
CA PRO A 12 1.24 -23.54 4.17
C PRO A 12 0.69 -22.46 3.22
N PRO A 13 1.52 -21.92 2.31
CA PRO A 13 1.03 -21.02 1.28
C PRO A 13 0.01 -21.74 0.38
N PRO A 14 -0.99 -21.02 -0.16
CA PRO A 14 -1.88 -21.58 -1.17
C PRO A 14 -1.08 -22.03 -2.40
N PRO A 15 -1.55 -23.04 -3.15
CA PRO A 15 -0.83 -23.58 -4.29
C PRO A 15 -0.56 -22.49 -5.34
N TYR A 16 0.71 -22.37 -5.75
CA TYR A 16 1.14 -21.48 -6.83
C TYR A 16 0.48 -21.93 -8.14
N GLY A 17 -0.38 -21.08 -8.71
CA GLY A 17 -0.80 -21.19 -10.09
C GLY A 17 0.38 -20.85 -11.01
N SER A 18 0.63 -21.72 -11.98
CA SER A 18 1.72 -21.64 -12.95
C SER A 18 1.77 -20.28 -13.66
N SER A 19 2.97 -19.72 -13.74
CA SER A 19 3.27 -18.51 -14.52
C SER A 19 3.35 -18.85 -16.00
N ASP A 20 2.29 -18.54 -16.75
CA ASP A 20 2.35 -18.42 -18.20
C ASP A 20 1.43 -17.29 -18.67
N GLY A 21 1.96 -16.41 -19.51
CA GLY A 21 1.17 -15.63 -20.46
C GLY A 21 0.98 -14.14 -20.15
N HIS A 22 1.82 -13.32 -20.78
CA HIS A 22 1.35 -12.04 -21.32
C HIS A 22 0.26 -12.35 -22.36
N SER A 23 -0.97 -11.89 -22.17
CA SER A 23 -1.89 -11.52 -23.26
C SER A 23 -3.14 -10.81 -22.74
N SER A 24 -3.40 -9.67 -23.38
CA SER A 24 -4.58 -8.83 -23.22
C SER A 24 -5.85 -9.50 -23.78
N TYR A 25 -6.98 -8.94 -23.34
CA TYR A 25 -8.38 -9.10 -23.81
C TYR A 25 -9.28 -10.08 -23.05
N GLY A 26 -10.10 -9.47 -22.19
CA GLY A 26 -11.56 -9.55 -22.26
C GLY A 26 -12.19 -10.91 -22.01
N SER A 27 -12.79 -11.09 -20.83
CA SER A 27 -14.03 -11.86 -20.70
C SER A 27 -14.80 -11.48 -19.45
N SER A 28 -16.07 -11.22 -19.67
CA SER A 28 -17.14 -11.07 -18.70
C SER A 28 -17.26 -12.33 -17.83
N ALA A 29 -16.66 -12.29 -16.66
CA ALA A 29 -16.99 -13.19 -15.57
C ALA A 29 -16.96 -12.34 -14.31
N SER A 30 -18.07 -12.36 -13.55
CA SER A 30 -18.30 -11.64 -12.29
C SER A 30 -16.99 -11.40 -11.52
N ALA A 31 -16.38 -10.26 -11.77
CA ALA A 31 -14.95 -10.07 -11.52
C ALA A 31 -14.75 -9.52 -10.12
N THR A 32 -14.66 -10.41 -9.13
CA THR A 32 -13.62 -10.19 -8.12
C THR A 32 -12.29 -10.35 -8.83
N ALA A 33 -11.85 -9.28 -9.50
CA ALA A 33 -10.51 -9.18 -10.04
C ALA A 33 -9.56 -9.35 -8.87
N THR A 34 -8.91 -10.52 -8.78
CA THR A 34 -7.66 -10.65 -8.04
C THR A 34 -6.70 -9.70 -8.74
N ALA A 35 -6.61 -8.47 -8.23
CA ALA A 35 -5.80 -7.43 -8.83
C ALA A 35 -4.34 -7.85 -8.74
N THR A 36 -3.83 -8.45 -9.82
CA THR A 36 -2.40 -8.71 -10.06
C THR A 36 -1.61 -7.41 -10.28
N VAL A 37 -2.19 -6.28 -9.88
CA VAL A 37 -1.77 -4.91 -10.19
C VAL A 37 -1.64 -4.16 -8.87
N TYR A 38 -0.58 -3.37 -8.73
CA TYR A 38 -0.27 -2.56 -7.56
C TYR A 38 -1.24 -1.37 -7.48
N CYS A 39 -2.34 -1.52 -6.74
CA CYS A 39 -3.44 -0.56 -6.74
C CYS A 39 -3.90 -0.19 -5.34
N PHE A 40 -4.40 1.05 -5.25
CA PHE A 40 -5.09 1.62 -4.10
C PHE A 40 -6.60 1.66 -4.32
N SER A 41 -7.35 1.59 -3.22
CA SER A 41 -8.77 1.93 -3.22
C SER A 41 -8.99 3.43 -3.34
N SER A 42 -10.15 3.86 -3.85
CA SER A 42 -10.46 5.26 -4.14
C SER A 42 -10.37 6.20 -2.94
N ASP A 43 -10.63 5.67 -1.75
CA ASP A 43 -10.68 6.39 -0.47
C ASP A 43 -9.32 6.48 0.23
N THR A 44 -8.28 5.85 -0.32
CA THR A 44 -6.91 5.99 0.21
C THR A 44 -6.50 7.45 0.20
N LEU A 45 -6.11 7.98 1.37
CA LEU A 45 -5.71 9.38 1.51
C LEU A 45 -4.24 9.55 1.19
N VAL A 46 -3.93 10.50 0.31
CA VAL A 46 -2.57 10.95 0.01
C VAL A 46 -2.34 12.34 0.59
N THR A 47 -1.12 12.62 1.04
CA THR A 47 -0.75 13.92 1.61
C THR A 47 -0.07 14.76 0.53
N LEU A 48 -0.62 15.93 0.22
CA LEU A 48 -0.03 16.91 -0.68
C LEU A 48 1.13 17.64 0.00
N ALA A 49 2.02 18.25 -0.78
CA ALA A 49 3.14 19.07 -0.31
C ALA A 49 2.67 20.26 0.56
N THR A 50 1.42 20.68 0.42
CA THR A 50 0.76 21.69 1.27
C THR A 50 0.39 21.16 2.66
N GLY A 51 0.52 19.86 2.91
CA GLY A 51 0.04 19.17 4.11
C GLY A 51 -1.44 18.76 4.05
N HIS A 52 -2.18 19.19 3.04
CA HIS A 52 -3.58 18.78 2.85
C HIS A 52 -3.66 17.32 2.42
N ARG A 53 -4.63 16.59 2.96
CA ARG A 53 -4.88 15.20 2.58
C ARG A 53 -6.08 15.14 1.63
N ILE A 54 -5.92 14.44 0.52
CA ILE A 54 -6.98 14.21 -0.45
C ILE A 54 -7.13 12.71 -0.75
N PRO A 55 -8.32 12.21 -1.11
CA PRO A 55 -8.44 10.87 -1.65
C PRO A 55 -7.64 10.71 -2.96
N ILE A 56 -7.01 9.56 -3.15
CA ILE A 56 -6.21 9.25 -4.35
C ILE A 56 -7.03 9.35 -5.64
N GLY A 57 -8.34 9.11 -5.57
CA GLY A 57 -9.24 9.29 -6.71
C GLY A 57 -9.39 10.74 -7.18
N GLN A 58 -8.98 11.72 -6.37
CA GLN A 58 -8.98 13.15 -6.71
C GLN A 58 -7.62 13.65 -7.20
N LEU A 59 -6.57 12.82 -7.15
CA LEU A 59 -5.22 13.19 -7.54
C LEU A 59 -5.13 13.51 -9.04
N ARG A 60 -4.42 14.58 -9.38
CA ARG A 60 -4.25 15.10 -10.74
C ARG A 60 -2.77 15.16 -11.12
N THR A 61 -2.49 15.04 -12.42
CA THR A 61 -1.15 15.32 -12.96
C THR A 61 -0.68 16.70 -12.53
N GLY A 62 0.57 16.79 -12.07
CA GLY A 62 1.18 18.01 -11.53
C GLY A 62 0.97 18.22 -10.03
N ASP A 63 0.09 17.45 -9.37
CA ASP A 63 -0.04 17.52 -7.92
C ASP A 63 1.26 17.09 -7.24
N LYS A 64 1.70 17.88 -6.25
CA LYS A 64 2.89 17.58 -5.46
C LYS A 64 2.50 16.86 -4.19
N LEU A 65 3.03 15.67 -4.01
CA LEU A 65 2.77 14.77 -2.89
C LEU A 65 3.96 14.76 -1.93
N LEU A 66 3.68 14.67 -0.64
CA LEU A 66 4.66 14.19 0.32
C LEU A 66 4.74 12.68 0.20
N THR A 67 5.94 12.18 -0.06
CA THR A 67 6.27 10.77 0.06
C THR A 67 7.53 10.65 0.91
N ILE A 68 7.98 9.44 1.17
CA ILE A 68 9.21 9.22 1.91
C ILE A 68 10.14 8.43 0.97
N ASP A 69 11.42 8.78 0.91
CA ASP A 69 12.48 7.95 0.32
C ASP A 69 13.41 7.54 1.45
N ARG A 70 13.64 6.24 1.59
CA ARG A 70 14.34 5.62 2.72
C ARG A 70 13.79 6.11 4.07
N SER A 71 14.41 7.11 4.69
CA SER A 71 13.98 7.71 5.97
C SER A 71 13.81 9.23 5.88
N LYS A 72 13.58 9.77 4.68
CA LYS A 72 13.46 11.20 4.43
C LYS A 72 12.14 11.52 3.75
N ILE A 73 11.43 12.51 4.26
CA ILE A 73 10.28 13.08 3.56
C ILE A 73 10.80 13.80 2.33
N ILE A 74 10.24 13.48 1.17
CA ILE A 74 10.53 14.13 -0.11
C ILE A 74 9.22 14.61 -0.73
N THR A 75 9.32 15.59 -1.61
CA THR A 75 8.20 15.98 -2.48
C THR A 75 8.33 15.25 -3.81
N SER A 76 7.25 14.61 -4.27
CA SER A 76 7.20 13.98 -5.58
C SER A 76 5.98 14.47 -6.36
N GLU A 77 6.14 14.67 -7.65
CA GLU A 77 5.08 15.18 -8.52
C GLU A 77 4.33 14.01 -9.18
N MET A 78 3.01 14.10 -9.20
CA MET A 78 2.14 13.17 -9.92
C MET A 78 2.34 13.32 -11.43
N ILE A 79 2.79 12.27 -12.08
CA ILE A 79 3.00 12.24 -13.53
C ILE A 79 1.72 11.81 -14.23
N MET A 80 1.20 10.62 -13.90
CA MET A 80 0.01 10.04 -14.51
C MET A 80 -0.56 8.91 -13.66
N MET A 81 -1.81 8.52 -13.91
CA MET A 81 -2.38 7.31 -13.33
C MET A 81 -2.18 6.16 -14.31
N LEU A 82 -1.45 5.12 -13.91
CA LEU A 82 -1.22 3.90 -14.71
C LEU A 82 -2.53 3.10 -14.83
N ASP A 83 -3.23 2.96 -13.71
CA ASP A 83 -4.55 2.31 -13.63
C ASP A 83 -5.55 3.26 -12.98
N LYS A 84 -6.73 3.40 -13.60
CA LYS A 84 -7.80 4.26 -13.09
C LYS A 84 -9.17 3.66 -13.36
N HIS A 85 -9.67 2.91 -12.39
CA HIS A 85 -10.99 2.29 -12.47
C HIS A 85 -11.85 2.74 -11.30
N THR A 86 -12.67 3.77 -11.53
CA THR A 86 -13.40 4.47 -10.47
C THR A 86 -14.56 3.70 -9.87
N SER A 87 -15.11 2.71 -10.59
CA SER A 87 -16.30 1.96 -10.19
C SER A 87 -16.05 0.47 -9.94
N MET A 88 -14.86 -0.04 -10.24
CA MET A 88 -14.54 -1.45 -10.00
C MET A 88 -14.42 -1.73 -8.51
N LYS A 89 -14.94 -2.89 -8.08
CA LYS A 89 -14.73 -3.40 -6.73
C LYS A 89 -13.53 -4.34 -6.73
N GLY A 90 -12.69 -4.23 -5.72
CA GLY A 90 -11.54 -5.09 -5.51
C GLY A 90 -11.48 -5.55 -4.05
N ILE A 91 -10.69 -6.59 -3.82
CA ILE A 91 -10.32 -7.04 -2.47
C ILE A 91 -9.04 -6.31 -2.08
N PHE A 92 -9.07 -5.62 -0.95
CA PHE A 92 -7.97 -4.83 -0.42
C PHE A 92 -7.62 -5.26 0.98
N TYR A 93 -6.34 -5.18 1.31
CA TYR A 93 -5.86 -5.18 2.67
C TYR A 93 -5.85 -3.75 3.19
N THR A 94 -6.65 -3.49 4.22
CA THR A 94 -6.62 -2.23 4.95
C THR A 94 -5.71 -2.38 6.16
N ILE A 95 -4.60 -1.66 6.14
CA ILE A 95 -3.63 -1.58 7.22
C ILE A 95 -3.95 -0.35 8.05
N THR A 96 -4.04 -0.51 9.38
CA THR A 96 -4.18 0.58 10.34
C THR A 96 -2.96 0.62 11.24
N THR A 97 -2.45 1.82 11.47
CA THR A 97 -1.29 2.06 12.32
C THR A 97 -1.68 2.68 13.66
N MET A 98 -0.81 2.58 14.66
CA MET A 98 -1.03 3.12 16.01
C MET A 98 -1.23 4.64 16.03
N SER A 99 -0.61 5.36 15.09
CA SER A 99 -0.82 6.79 14.87
C SER A 99 -2.16 7.14 14.22
N GLY A 100 -3.06 6.16 14.04
CA GLY A 100 -4.42 6.36 13.49
C GLY A 100 -4.48 6.49 11.97
N HIS A 101 -3.39 6.22 11.26
CA HIS A 101 -3.38 6.30 9.80
C HIS A 101 -3.77 4.95 9.21
N ASN A 102 -4.48 4.99 8.09
CA ASN A 102 -4.90 3.81 7.36
C ASN A 102 -4.55 3.91 5.87
N ILE A 103 -4.37 2.74 5.26
CA ILE A 103 -4.14 2.62 3.82
C ILE A 103 -4.71 1.29 3.33
N SER A 104 -5.24 1.28 2.11
CA SER A 104 -5.89 0.10 1.53
C SER A 104 -5.29 -0.23 0.16
N LEU A 105 -4.64 -1.38 0.08
CA LEU A 105 -3.89 -1.81 -1.11
C LEU A 105 -4.23 -3.25 -1.52
N THR A 106 -3.89 -3.60 -2.75
CA THR A 106 -3.97 -4.97 -3.26
C THR A 106 -2.91 -5.86 -2.61
N ASP A 107 -3.10 -7.18 -2.67
CA ASP A 107 -2.36 -8.18 -1.90
C ASP A 107 -0.85 -8.22 -2.20
N VAL A 108 -0.48 -7.95 -3.47
CA VAL A 108 0.90 -7.97 -3.96
C VAL A 108 1.60 -6.61 -3.90
N HIS A 109 0.91 -5.52 -3.53
CA HIS A 109 1.52 -4.19 -3.40
C HIS A 109 2.68 -4.23 -2.41
N LEU A 110 3.83 -3.66 -2.77
CA LEU A 110 4.99 -3.66 -1.89
C LEU A 110 4.94 -2.48 -0.92
N MET A 111 5.11 -2.78 0.37
CA MET A 111 5.11 -1.79 1.45
C MET A 111 6.42 -1.86 2.23
N PRO A 112 7.05 -0.71 2.54
CA PRO A 112 8.27 -0.68 3.33
C PRO A 112 7.95 -0.88 4.81
N ILE A 113 8.50 -1.95 5.40
CA ILE A 113 8.54 -2.17 6.84
C ILE A 113 9.93 -1.85 7.39
N ILE A 114 9.97 -1.39 8.64
CA ILE A 114 11.21 -1.15 9.38
C ILE A 114 11.55 -2.43 10.15
N THR A 115 12.71 -2.98 9.84
CA THR A 115 13.23 -4.19 10.51
C THR A 115 14.22 -3.82 11.63
N PHE A 116 14.65 -4.83 12.38
CA PHE A 116 15.63 -4.65 13.46
C PHE A 116 16.90 -3.94 12.96
N GLY A 117 17.35 -2.91 13.68
CA GLY A 117 18.46 -2.05 13.26
C GLY A 117 18.05 -0.87 12.36
N GLY A 118 16.75 -0.65 12.13
CA GLY A 118 16.24 0.52 11.39
C GLY A 118 16.34 0.41 9.88
N LEU A 119 16.60 -0.79 9.35
CA LEU A 119 16.70 -1.05 7.93
C LEU A 119 15.32 -1.20 7.31
N LEU A 120 15.15 -0.64 6.10
CA LEU A 120 13.94 -0.86 5.32
C LEU A 120 13.98 -2.20 4.60
N ASN A 121 12.88 -2.92 4.68
CA ASN A 121 12.59 -4.06 3.84
C ASN A 121 11.24 -3.85 3.14
N TYR A 122 11.11 -4.28 1.89
CA TYR A 122 9.84 -4.19 1.16
C TYR A 122 9.18 -5.56 1.15
N VAL A 123 7.94 -5.63 1.62
CA VAL A 123 7.16 -6.86 1.67
C VAL A 123 5.84 -6.68 0.93
N PRO A 124 5.29 -7.74 0.30
CA PRO A 124 3.92 -7.73 -0.17
C PRO A 124 2.97 -7.42 0.99
N VAL A 125 1.94 -6.62 0.72
CA VAL A 125 0.95 -6.21 1.73
C VAL A 125 0.29 -7.39 2.42
N ARG A 126 0.05 -8.50 1.71
CA ARG A 126 -0.47 -9.75 2.31
C ARG A 126 0.42 -10.37 3.39
N ASP A 127 1.70 -9.99 3.43
CA ASP A 127 2.67 -10.47 4.41
C ASP A 127 2.86 -9.52 5.60
N ILE A 128 2.23 -8.33 5.58
CA ILE A 128 2.21 -7.38 6.71
C ILE A 128 1.36 -7.92 7.85
N LYS A 129 1.85 -7.71 9.08
CA LYS A 129 1.23 -8.18 10.32
C LYS A 129 1.16 -7.08 11.36
N GLU A 130 0.26 -7.26 12.33
CA GLU A 130 0.27 -6.45 13.55
C GLU A 130 1.64 -6.53 14.23
N GLY A 131 2.14 -5.37 14.67
CA GLY A 131 3.48 -5.22 15.22
C GLY A 131 4.56 -4.84 14.20
N ASP A 132 4.35 -5.04 12.89
CA ASP A 132 5.26 -4.49 11.88
C ASP A 132 5.27 -2.96 11.98
N ILE A 133 6.43 -2.35 11.73
CA ILE A 133 6.61 -0.91 11.92
C ILE A 133 6.67 -0.23 10.55
N LEU A 134 5.82 0.77 10.35
CA LEU A 134 5.79 1.59 9.14
C LEU A 134 6.27 3.00 9.43
N TYR A 135 6.79 3.67 8.41
CA TYR A 135 6.94 5.11 8.44
C TYR A 135 5.62 5.78 8.07
N VAL A 136 5.25 6.77 8.87
CA VAL A 136 4.07 7.61 8.67
C VAL A 136 4.48 9.08 8.69
N VAL A 137 3.90 9.90 7.82
CA VAL A 137 4.04 11.37 7.93
C VAL A 137 2.94 11.93 8.83
N SER A 138 3.32 12.40 10.01
CA SER A 138 2.40 13.05 10.96
C SER A 138 2.86 14.48 11.25
N ASN A 139 2.01 15.48 10.98
CA ASN A 139 2.32 16.89 11.18
C ASN A 139 3.64 17.33 10.50
N GLY A 140 3.93 16.80 9.31
CA GLY A 140 5.16 17.08 8.56
C GLY A 140 6.42 16.41 9.11
N VAL A 141 6.29 15.54 10.12
CA VAL A 141 7.39 14.78 10.72
C VAL A 141 7.24 13.31 10.39
N LEU A 142 8.37 12.66 10.11
CA LEU A 142 8.43 11.24 9.88
C LEU A 142 8.42 10.50 11.22
N VAL A 143 7.41 9.67 11.45
CA VAL A 143 7.26 8.89 12.68
C VAL A 143 7.20 7.40 12.37
N GLN A 144 7.75 6.60 13.27
CA GLN A 144 7.57 5.15 13.23
C GLN A 144 6.25 4.80 13.91
N SER A 145 5.41 4.02 13.23
CA SER A 145 4.09 3.67 13.70
C SER A 145 3.85 2.18 13.52
N PRO A 146 3.72 1.41 14.62
CA PRO A 146 3.36 -0.01 14.54
C PRO A 146 2.00 -0.20 13.89
N VAL A 147 1.87 -1.25 13.10
CA VAL A 147 0.59 -1.75 12.59
C VAL A 147 -0.20 -2.32 13.75
N THR A 148 -1.43 -1.83 13.92
CA THR A 148 -2.36 -2.25 14.97
C THR A 148 -3.51 -3.09 14.43
N ASN A 149 -3.77 -3.04 13.13
CA ASN A 149 -4.77 -3.89 12.51
C ASN A 149 -4.48 -4.12 11.02
N VAL A 150 -4.74 -5.34 10.55
CA VAL A 150 -4.76 -5.69 9.13
C VAL A 150 -6.06 -6.43 8.84
N LYS A 151 -6.87 -5.92 7.93
CA LYS A 151 -8.15 -6.55 7.55
C LYS A 151 -8.32 -6.62 6.04
N LEU A 152 -9.04 -7.64 5.59
CA LEU A 152 -9.41 -7.80 4.20
C LEU A 152 -10.80 -7.20 3.97
N GLU A 153 -10.93 -6.31 3.00
CA GLU A 153 -12.16 -5.57 2.71
C GLU A 153 -12.44 -5.49 1.21
N VAL A 154 -13.71 -5.51 0.84
CA VAL A 154 -14.12 -5.17 -0.53
C VAL A 154 -14.29 -3.66 -0.61
N LYS A 155 -13.45 -2.99 -1.40
CA LYS A 155 -13.52 -1.54 -1.63
C LYS A 155 -13.71 -1.22 -3.11
N VAL A 156 -14.11 0.02 -3.38
CA VAL A 156 -14.30 0.57 -4.73
C VAL A 156 -13.04 1.32 -5.14
N GLY A 157 -12.73 1.28 -6.43
CA GLY A 157 -11.61 2.01 -7.01
C GLY A 157 -10.37 1.13 -7.14
N LEU A 158 -9.73 1.16 -8.30
CA LEU A 158 -8.36 0.69 -8.50
C LEU A 158 -7.55 1.83 -9.10
N PHE A 159 -6.59 2.35 -8.33
CA PHE A 159 -5.77 3.50 -8.68
C PHE A 159 -4.30 3.16 -8.53
N SER A 160 -3.48 3.41 -9.55
CA SER A 160 -2.02 3.25 -9.52
C SER A 160 -1.33 4.54 -9.99
N PRO A 161 -1.02 5.50 -9.10
CA PRO A 161 -0.33 6.73 -9.45
C PRO A 161 1.18 6.55 -9.73
N LEU A 162 1.63 7.00 -10.89
CA LEU A 162 3.05 7.18 -11.19
C LEU A 162 3.52 8.58 -10.77
N THR A 163 4.61 8.63 -9.99
CA THR A 163 5.19 9.89 -9.50
C THR A 163 6.65 10.05 -9.95
N THR A 164 7.24 11.23 -9.79
CA THR A 164 8.66 11.47 -10.11
C THR A 164 9.65 10.69 -9.24
N ALA A 165 9.23 10.22 -8.06
CA ALA A 165 10.01 9.32 -7.22
C ALA A 165 9.99 7.86 -7.73
N GLY A 166 9.20 7.59 -8.78
CA GLY A 166 9.00 6.27 -9.37
C GLY A 166 7.53 5.83 -9.31
N ASN A 167 7.30 4.60 -9.77
CA ASN A 167 6.06 3.90 -9.47
C ASN A 167 5.93 3.79 -7.95
N ASP A 168 4.80 4.26 -7.46
CA ASP A 168 4.21 4.11 -6.13
C ASP A 168 4.34 2.72 -5.47
N ASN A 169 4.81 1.70 -6.19
CA ASN A 169 5.24 0.43 -5.58
C ASN A 169 6.41 0.60 -4.58
N HIS A 170 7.21 1.67 -4.66
CA HIS A 170 8.24 2.01 -3.64
C HIS A 170 7.94 3.30 -2.86
N SER A 171 7.03 4.13 -3.37
CA SER A 171 6.67 5.44 -2.80
C SER A 171 5.41 5.40 -1.94
N CYS A 172 4.76 4.23 -1.83
CA CYS A 172 3.59 4.07 -0.99
C CYS A 172 3.99 4.10 0.48
N ARG A 173 3.78 5.25 1.11
CA ARG A 173 4.12 5.47 2.50
C ARG A 173 3.04 6.37 3.11
N ILE A 174 2.60 5.97 4.30
CA ILE A 174 1.36 6.41 4.95
C ILE A 174 1.47 7.83 5.50
#